data_AF-W9Z5G7-F1
#
_entry.id   AF-W9Z5G7-F1
#
_cell.length_a   1.000
_cell.length_b   1.000
_cell.length_c   1.000
_cell.angle_alpha   90.00
_cell.angle_beta   90.00
_cell.angle_gamma   90.00
#
_symmetry.space_group_name_H-M   'P 1'
#
loop_
_entity.id
_entity.type
_entity.pdbx_description
1 polymer ?
#
loop_
_entity_poly.entity_id
_entity_poly.type
_entity_poly.pdbx_seq_one_letter_code
_entity_poly.pdbx_strand_id
1 'polypeptide(L)'
;MSSSLIVRPTHVSHDREVFIDGTVFPSDAFTFSPQLSYTPPDGTYINVPPLCHAVVTGPKEDVQAILTDSERTEQFQRDLDYALFFANHLQDAVKADLLLSAGANPGRPSLSNGLHGAASQGLLEQIDYYVSCCNVSVDVRDETLLTPIIYAIGLDSPHDWDTIKYLFRLGASPATKNLGYTYAQIARERDKEELAQKLETYKAWVGPLCKKSVYCVEWKSPRKYTKPRFGVRYTHPEFPNEHWDDTSYQLVLGDEYLWEEANQMWKERHALRRLRKRVRRTYKSDK
;
A
#
# COMPACT_ATOMS: atom_id res chain seq x y z
N MET A 1 -55.21 -19.70 -9.37
CA MET A 1 -53.88 -20.06 -9.91
C MET A 1 -52.99 -18.85 -9.74
N SER A 2 -52.15 -18.85 -8.69
CA SER A 2 -51.16 -17.80 -8.47
C SER A 2 -50.06 -17.93 -9.52
N SER A 3 -49.97 -16.95 -10.41
CA SER A 3 -48.78 -16.78 -11.25
C SER A 3 -47.77 -15.97 -10.44
N SER A 4 -46.84 -16.69 -9.83
CA SER A 4 -45.64 -16.14 -9.23
C SER A 4 -44.78 -15.51 -10.32
N LEU A 5 -44.78 -14.17 -10.39
CA LEU A 5 -43.76 -13.43 -11.12
C LEU A 5 -42.44 -13.58 -10.36
N ILE A 6 -41.66 -14.58 -10.77
CA ILE A 6 -40.25 -14.69 -10.43
C ILE A 6 -39.55 -13.56 -11.19
N VAL A 7 -39.39 -12.41 -10.54
CA VAL A 7 -38.43 -11.39 -11.00
C VAL A 7 -37.04 -11.96 -10.72
N ARG A 8 -36.38 -12.40 -11.79
CA ARG A 8 -35.00 -12.89 -11.74
C ARG A 8 -34.06 -11.70 -11.46
N PRO A 9 -32.96 -11.89 -10.70
CA PRO A 9 -31.99 -10.83 -10.45
C PRO A 9 -31.43 -10.33 -11.78
N THR A 10 -31.63 -9.05 -12.08
CA THR A 10 -31.09 -8.40 -13.27
C THR A 10 -29.60 -8.18 -13.07
N HIS A 11 -28.79 -9.17 -13.44
CA HIS A 11 -27.36 -9.00 -13.67
C HIS A 11 -27.16 -8.27 -15.00
N VAL A 12 -27.67 -7.04 -15.09
CA VAL A 12 -27.43 -6.13 -16.22
C VAL A 12 -26.56 -5.00 -15.70
N SER A 13 -25.26 -5.18 -15.93
CA SER A 13 -24.20 -4.17 -15.86
C SER A 13 -24.62 -2.94 -16.67
N HIS A 14 -25.28 -1.98 -16.02
CA HIS A 14 -25.33 -0.63 -16.52
C HIS A 14 -24.32 0.15 -15.69
N ASP A 15 -23.08 0.18 -16.19
CA ASP A 15 -22.11 1.15 -15.68
C ASP A 15 -22.76 2.53 -15.75
N ARG A 16 -22.53 3.32 -14.70
CA ARG A 16 -23.07 4.67 -14.58
C ARG A 16 -21.93 5.65 -14.68
N GLU A 17 -22.14 6.69 -15.45
CA GLU A 17 -21.19 7.79 -15.56
C GLU A 17 -21.23 8.63 -14.28
N VAL A 18 -20.05 8.91 -13.74
CA VAL A 18 -19.85 9.85 -12.63
C VAL A 18 -18.80 10.88 -13.04
N PHE A 19 -18.94 12.09 -12.51
CA PHE A 19 -17.95 13.16 -12.64
C PHE A 19 -17.26 13.36 -11.30
N ILE A 20 -15.93 13.36 -11.30
CA ILE A 20 -15.10 13.64 -10.13
C ILE A 20 -14.15 14.79 -10.50
N ASP A 21 -14.08 15.80 -9.63
CA ASP A 21 -13.20 16.95 -9.84
C ASP A 21 -11.72 16.54 -9.88
N GLY A 22 -10.98 17.15 -10.81
CA GLY A 22 -9.55 16.88 -11.01
C GLY A 22 -9.23 15.54 -11.67
N THR A 23 -7.95 15.15 -11.55
CA THR A 23 -7.40 13.91 -12.12
C THR A 23 -7.54 12.76 -11.13
N VAL A 24 -8.41 11.78 -11.43
CA VAL A 24 -8.56 10.58 -10.60
C VAL A 24 -7.46 9.55 -10.89
N PHE A 25 -7.21 9.27 -12.17
CA PHE A 25 -6.17 8.36 -12.61
C PHE A 25 -5.03 9.14 -13.25
N PRO A 26 -3.78 9.02 -12.75
CA PRO A 26 -2.65 9.72 -13.35
C PRO A 26 -2.44 9.37 -14.83
N SER A 27 -2.85 8.18 -15.27
CA SER A 27 -2.82 7.77 -16.68
C SER A 27 -3.60 8.70 -17.61
N ASP A 28 -4.63 9.38 -17.09
CA ASP A 28 -5.47 10.28 -17.89
C ASP A 28 -4.79 11.64 -18.10
N ALA A 29 -3.85 11.99 -17.22
CA ALA A 29 -3.08 13.23 -17.31
C ALA A 29 -1.71 13.04 -18.00
N PHE A 30 -1.16 11.82 -18.03
CA PHE A 30 0.16 11.56 -18.59
C PHE A 30 0.09 10.90 -19.97
N THR A 31 0.82 11.46 -20.93
CA THR A 31 1.18 10.76 -22.16
C THR A 31 2.62 10.29 -22.04
N PHE A 32 2.87 8.98 -22.14
CA PHE A 32 4.21 8.40 -21.98
C PHE A 32 4.95 8.17 -23.32
N SER A 33 4.27 8.27 -24.45
CA SER A 33 4.84 8.00 -25.78
C SER A 33 4.25 8.96 -26.81
N PRO A 34 5.07 9.53 -27.72
CA PRO A 34 6.50 9.27 -27.94
C PRO A 34 7.44 9.94 -26.93
N GLN A 35 6.95 10.88 -26.14
CA GLN A 35 7.67 11.56 -25.06
C GLN A 35 6.73 11.71 -23.87
N LEU A 36 7.30 11.72 -22.65
CA LEU A 36 6.55 12.02 -21.45
C LEU A 36 6.05 13.47 -21.50
N SER A 37 4.76 13.67 -21.29
CA SER A 37 4.15 14.98 -21.09
C SER A 37 2.97 14.87 -20.13
N TYR A 38 2.63 16.00 -19.51
CA TYR A 38 1.54 16.10 -18.53
C TYR A 38 0.52 17.15 -18.94
N THR A 39 -0.74 16.74 -19.05
CA THR A 39 -1.88 17.59 -19.39
C THR A 39 -3.06 17.15 -18.51
N PRO A 40 -3.19 17.67 -17.28
CA PRO A 40 -4.23 17.22 -16.37
C PRO A 40 -5.61 17.67 -16.85
N PRO A 41 -6.63 16.80 -16.79
CA PRO A 41 -8.01 17.23 -16.96
C PRO A 41 -8.49 18.03 -15.75
N ASP A 42 -9.38 19.00 -15.99
CA ASP A 42 -10.08 19.75 -14.94
C ASP A 42 -11.02 18.85 -14.10
N GLY A 43 -11.47 17.75 -14.69
CA GLY A 43 -12.28 16.72 -14.05
C GLY A 43 -12.34 15.45 -14.87
N THR A 44 -12.64 14.34 -14.21
CA THR A 44 -12.63 12.99 -14.81
C THR A 44 -14.05 12.45 -14.89
N TYR A 45 -14.50 12.10 -16.11
CA TYR A 45 -15.75 11.35 -16.34
C TYR A 45 -15.43 9.87 -16.41
N ILE A 46 -16.06 9.06 -15.54
CA ILE A 46 -15.75 7.64 -15.40
C ILE A 46 -17.05 6.85 -15.43
N ASN A 47 -17.09 5.79 -16.25
CA ASN A 47 -18.14 4.79 -16.18
C ASN A 47 -17.78 3.76 -15.11
N VAL A 48 -18.61 3.65 -14.07
CA VAL A 48 -18.33 2.80 -12.92
C VAL A 48 -19.47 1.80 -12.65
N PRO A 49 -19.15 0.59 -12.13
CA PRO A 49 -20.16 -0.38 -11.73
C PRO A 49 -21.09 0.16 -10.63
N PRO A 50 -22.28 -0.44 -10.42
CA PRO A 50 -23.25 0.05 -9.44
C PRO A 50 -22.72 0.23 -8.01
N LEU A 51 -21.85 -0.68 -7.54
CA LEU A 51 -21.23 -0.57 -6.21
C LEU A 51 -20.30 0.66 -6.13
N CYS A 52 -19.45 0.87 -7.13
CA CYS A 52 -18.57 2.03 -7.20
C CYS A 52 -19.39 3.33 -7.31
N HIS A 53 -20.46 3.35 -8.11
CA HIS A 53 -21.35 4.50 -8.19
C HIS A 53 -21.95 4.85 -6.82
N ALA A 54 -22.45 3.84 -6.08
CA ALA A 54 -22.97 4.05 -4.72
C ALA A 54 -21.90 4.60 -3.76
N VAL A 55 -20.64 4.17 -3.91
CA VAL A 55 -19.53 4.73 -3.14
C VAL A 55 -19.29 6.20 -3.47
N VAL A 56 -19.28 6.54 -4.75
CA VAL A 56 -18.96 7.90 -5.23
C VAL A 56 -20.09 8.90 -4.90
N THR A 57 -21.35 8.52 -5.13
CA THR A 57 -22.47 9.49 -5.07
C THR A 57 -23.43 9.25 -3.91
N GLY A 58 -23.45 8.06 -3.34
CA GLY A 58 -24.48 7.60 -2.41
C GLY A 58 -24.09 7.71 -0.92
N PRO A 59 -25.08 7.63 -0.02
CA PRO A 59 -24.82 7.41 1.40
C PRO A 59 -24.31 5.98 1.67
N LYS A 60 -23.79 5.72 2.87
CA LYS A 60 -23.24 4.40 3.23
C LYS A 60 -24.28 3.27 3.18
N GLU A 61 -25.55 3.61 3.40
CA GLU A 61 -26.68 2.66 3.41
C GLU A 61 -26.88 2.01 2.03
N ASP A 62 -26.66 2.76 0.94
CA ASP A 62 -26.76 2.24 -0.43
C ASP A 62 -25.65 1.22 -0.71
N VAL A 63 -24.44 1.51 -0.25
CA VAL A 63 -23.30 0.59 -0.32
C VAL A 63 -23.64 -0.69 0.47
N GLN A 64 -24.14 -0.55 1.70
CA GLN A 64 -24.49 -1.69 2.55
C GLN A 64 -25.59 -2.56 1.96
N ALA A 65 -26.62 -1.96 1.34
CA ALA A 65 -27.67 -2.69 0.65
C ALA A 65 -27.11 -3.53 -0.50
N ILE A 66 -26.28 -2.94 -1.37
CA ILE A 66 -25.64 -3.66 -2.49
C ILE A 66 -24.76 -4.80 -1.98
N LEU A 67 -23.96 -4.58 -0.93
CA LEU A 67 -23.10 -5.61 -0.35
C LEU A 67 -23.87 -6.79 0.24
N THR A 68 -25.10 -6.57 0.70
CA THR A 68 -25.96 -7.59 1.30
C THR A 68 -26.70 -8.41 0.25
N ASP A 69 -27.19 -7.76 -0.81
CA ASP A 69 -28.08 -8.37 -1.79
C ASP A 69 -27.36 -9.00 -2.99
N SER A 70 -26.06 -8.73 -3.16
CA SER A 70 -25.30 -9.17 -4.34
C SER A 70 -24.75 -10.59 -4.24
N GLU A 71 -24.87 -11.34 -5.34
CA GLU A 71 -24.19 -12.61 -5.51
C GLU A 71 -22.67 -12.41 -5.56
N ARG A 72 -21.92 -13.24 -4.82
CA ARG A 72 -20.46 -13.14 -4.70
C ARG A 72 -19.77 -13.79 -5.89
N THR A 73 -19.88 -13.13 -7.05
CA THR A 73 -19.17 -13.50 -8.28
C THR A 73 -17.75 -12.92 -8.30
N GLU A 74 -16.89 -13.41 -9.22
CA GLU A 74 -15.57 -12.81 -9.42
C GLU A 74 -15.66 -11.34 -9.86
N GLN A 75 -16.61 -11.02 -10.75
CA GLN A 75 -16.82 -9.65 -11.19
C GLN A 75 -17.25 -8.76 -10.02
N PHE A 76 -18.16 -9.23 -9.16
CA PHE A 76 -18.54 -8.49 -7.96
C PHE A 76 -17.34 -8.25 -7.03
N GLN A 77 -16.43 -9.23 -6.88
CA GLN A 77 -15.21 -9.02 -6.11
C GLN A 77 -14.29 -7.98 -6.75
N ARG A 78 -14.18 -7.93 -8.08
CA ARG A 78 -13.42 -6.87 -8.77
C ARG A 78 -14.05 -5.49 -8.52
N ASP A 79 -15.38 -5.39 -8.59
CA ASP A 79 -16.10 -4.15 -8.32
C ASP A 79 -15.93 -3.71 -6.86
N LEU A 80 -15.94 -4.66 -5.91
CA LEU A 80 -15.68 -4.42 -4.49
C LEU A 80 -14.27 -3.87 -4.24
N ASP A 81 -13.27 -4.44 -4.89
CA ASP A 81 -11.87 -4.02 -4.74
C ASP A 81 -11.65 -2.64 -5.38
N TYR A 82 -12.33 -2.35 -6.49
CA TYR A 82 -12.30 -1.05 -7.15
C TYR A 82 -13.07 0.02 -6.37
N ALA A 83 -14.18 -0.35 -5.74
CA ALA A 83 -14.94 0.53 -4.87
C ALA A 83 -14.09 1.03 -3.70
N LEU A 84 -13.17 0.20 -3.17
CA LEU A 84 -12.24 0.61 -2.12
C LEU A 84 -11.24 1.68 -2.59
N PHE A 85 -10.79 1.61 -3.85
CA PHE A 85 -10.00 2.70 -4.45
C PHE A 85 -10.76 4.03 -4.37
N PHE A 86 -12.02 4.07 -4.82
CA PHE A 86 -12.83 5.29 -4.79
C PHE A 86 -13.11 5.79 -3.38
N ALA A 87 -13.43 4.90 -2.44
CA ALA A 87 -13.67 5.30 -1.05
C ALA A 87 -12.45 6.01 -0.45
N ASN A 88 -11.24 5.48 -0.68
CA ASN A 88 -10.01 6.13 -0.23
C ASN A 88 -9.70 7.41 -1.01
N HIS A 89 -9.89 7.42 -2.32
CA HIS A 89 -9.66 8.60 -3.16
C HIS A 89 -10.58 9.77 -2.76
N LEU A 90 -11.80 9.47 -2.30
CA LEU A 90 -12.75 10.46 -1.79
C LEU A 90 -12.61 10.72 -0.28
N GLN A 91 -11.61 10.12 0.38
CA GLN A 91 -11.36 10.20 1.82
C GLN A 91 -12.58 9.78 2.69
N ASP A 92 -13.44 8.89 2.19
CA ASP A 92 -14.60 8.37 2.90
C ASP A 92 -14.22 7.11 3.72
N ALA A 93 -13.64 7.35 4.90
CA ALA A 93 -13.18 6.29 5.79
C ALA A 93 -14.30 5.32 6.19
N VAL A 94 -15.54 5.80 6.33
CA VAL A 94 -16.69 4.96 6.72
C VAL A 94 -17.01 3.94 5.62
N LYS A 95 -17.03 4.37 4.36
CA LYS A 95 -17.22 3.45 3.23
C LYS A 95 -16.01 2.55 3.04
N ALA A 96 -14.78 3.06 3.22
CA ALA A 96 -13.57 2.24 3.12
C ALA A 96 -13.59 1.09 4.14
N ASP A 97 -13.93 1.37 5.40
CA ASP A 97 -14.04 0.36 6.47
C ASP A 97 -15.15 -0.66 6.18
N LEU A 98 -16.29 -0.20 5.65
CA LEU A 98 -17.40 -1.06 5.24
C LEU A 98 -16.97 -2.03 4.13
N LEU A 99 -16.26 -1.53 3.10
CA LEU A 99 -15.79 -2.34 1.97
C LEU A 99 -14.71 -3.34 2.40
N LEU A 100 -13.78 -2.93 3.26
CA LEU A 100 -12.78 -3.83 3.86
C LEU A 100 -13.46 -4.93 4.68
N SER A 101 -14.45 -4.58 5.50
CA SER A 101 -15.23 -5.55 6.28
C SER A 101 -16.00 -6.53 5.39
N ALA A 102 -16.38 -6.11 4.18
CA ALA A 102 -17.04 -6.93 3.18
C ALA A 102 -16.08 -7.78 2.32
N GLY A 103 -14.77 -7.71 2.58
CA GLY A 103 -13.74 -8.52 1.93
C GLY A 103 -13.05 -7.86 0.74
N ALA A 104 -13.07 -6.52 0.63
CA ALA A 104 -12.30 -5.83 -0.41
C ALA A 104 -10.79 -6.09 -0.26
N ASN A 105 -10.12 -6.37 -1.37
CA ASN A 105 -8.68 -6.55 -1.45
C ASN A 105 -8.00 -5.19 -1.76
N PRO A 106 -7.32 -4.57 -0.78
CA PRO A 106 -6.65 -3.28 -0.98
C PRO A 106 -5.46 -3.32 -1.94
N GLY A 107 -5.00 -4.51 -2.34
CA GLY A 107 -3.81 -4.72 -3.16
C GLY A 107 -4.05 -5.56 -4.40
N ARG A 108 -5.26 -5.59 -4.96
CA ARG A 108 -5.52 -6.34 -6.21
C ARG A 108 -4.57 -5.85 -7.31
N PRO A 109 -3.72 -6.72 -7.89
CA PRO A 109 -2.84 -6.33 -8.99
C PRO A 109 -3.63 -6.11 -10.28
N SER A 110 -3.09 -5.27 -11.16
CA SER A 110 -3.70 -4.92 -12.45
C SER A 110 -5.10 -4.30 -12.33
N LEU A 111 -5.35 -3.64 -11.19
CA LEU A 111 -6.52 -2.83 -10.92
C LEU A 111 -6.12 -1.69 -9.99
N SER A 112 -6.60 -0.48 -10.25
CA SER A 112 -6.60 0.65 -9.33
C SER A 112 -7.30 0.20 -8.03
N ASN A 113 -6.53 0.11 -6.95
CA ASN A 113 -6.92 -0.57 -5.71
C ASN A 113 -6.83 0.33 -4.49
N GLY A 114 -7.21 -0.19 -3.32
CA GLY A 114 -7.22 0.56 -2.07
C GLY A 114 -5.91 1.30 -1.77
N LEU A 115 -4.75 0.68 -2.02
CA LEU A 115 -3.44 1.31 -1.79
C LEU A 115 -3.17 2.47 -2.76
N HIS A 116 -3.56 2.36 -4.03
CA HIS A 116 -3.46 3.49 -4.98
C HIS A 116 -4.35 4.66 -4.54
N GLY A 117 -5.60 4.37 -4.15
CA GLY A 117 -6.54 5.39 -3.67
C GLY A 117 -6.04 6.09 -2.42
N ALA A 118 -5.53 5.34 -1.44
CA ALA A 118 -4.96 5.90 -0.21
C ALA A 118 -3.72 6.76 -0.48
N ALA A 119 -2.84 6.32 -1.38
CA ALA A 119 -1.66 7.10 -1.79
C ALA A 119 -2.03 8.38 -2.54
N SER A 120 -3.10 8.38 -3.34
CA SER A 120 -3.59 9.57 -4.06
C SER A 120 -4.07 10.70 -3.15
N GLN A 121 -4.36 10.39 -1.88
CA GLN A 121 -4.86 11.32 -0.87
C GLN A 121 -3.93 11.43 0.36
N GLY A 122 -2.75 10.79 0.33
CA GLY A 122 -1.80 10.83 1.44
C GLY A 122 -2.29 10.19 2.75
N LEU A 123 -3.17 9.20 2.67
CA LEU A 123 -3.78 8.53 3.83
C LEU A 123 -2.80 7.56 4.50
N LEU A 124 -1.83 8.07 5.26
CA LEU A 124 -0.71 7.30 5.79
C LEU A 124 -1.14 6.12 6.68
N GLU A 125 -2.20 6.28 7.49
CA GLU A 125 -2.72 5.21 8.36
C GLU A 125 -3.30 4.05 7.54
N GLN A 126 -4.06 4.35 6.48
CA GLN A 126 -4.61 3.34 5.56
C GLN A 126 -3.48 2.66 4.77
N ILE A 127 -2.48 3.42 4.30
CA ILE A 127 -1.29 2.87 3.64
C ILE A 127 -0.58 1.88 4.56
N ASP A 128 -0.32 2.25 5.82
CA ASP A 128 0.32 1.36 6.81
C ASP A 128 -0.52 0.10 7.03
N TYR A 129 -1.82 0.26 7.27
CA TYR A 129 -2.71 -0.88 7.48
C TYR A 129 -2.69 -1.85 6.30
N TYR A 130 -2.74 -1.36 5.06
CA TYR A 130 -2.72 -2.24 3.88
C TYR A 130 -1.40 -2.98 3.70
N VAL A 131 -0.28 -2.29 3.88
CA VAL A 131 1.04 -2.92 3.70
C VAL A 131 1.36 -3.85 4.87
N SER A 132 1.18 -3.39 6.10
CA SER A 132 1.59 -4.09 7.32
C SER A 132 0.62 -5.19 7.75
N CYS A 133 -0.70 -4.94 7.66
CA CYS A 133 -1.73 -5.87 8.14
C CYS A 133 -2.34 -6.71 7.01
N CYS A 134 -2.53 -6.14 5.82
CA CYS A 134 -3.07 -6.87 4.66
C CYS A 134 -1.99 -7.47 3.76
N ASN A 135 -0.70 -7.28 4.08
CA ASN A 135 0.46 -7.79 3.33
C ASN A 135 0.42 -7.39 1.83
N VAL A 136 -0.06 -6.18 1.54
CA VAL A 136 -0.08 -5.63 0.18
C VAL A 136 1.33 -5.25 -0.25
N SER A 137 1.71 -5.63 -1.46
CA SER A 137 2.95 -5.17 -2.08
C SER A 137 2.91 -3.65 -2.29
N VAL A 138 3.87 -2.92 -1.73
CA VAL A 138 3.93 -1.45 -1.84
C VAL A 138 4.13 -0.98 -3.28
N ASP A 139 4.84 -1.77 -4.10
CA ASP A 139 5.03 -1.54 -5.53
C ASP A 139 3.97 -2.24 -6.40
N VAL A 140 2.78 -2.52 -5.85
CA VAL A 140 1.66 -3.06 -6.65
C VAL A 140 1.40 -2.16 -7.85
N ARG A 141 1.05 -2.77 -8.98
CA ARG A 141 0.76 -2.06 -10.23
C ARG A 141 -0.71 -2.14 -10.56
N ASP A 142 -1.29 -1.02 -10.97
CA ASP A 142 -2.63 -0.97 -11.55
C ASP A 142 -2.65 -1.50 -13.00
N GLU A 143 -3.81 -1.40 -13.65
CA GLU A 143 -4.06 -1.79 -15.03
C GLU A 143 -3.19 -1.04 -16.06
N THR A 144 -2.72 0.16 -15.72
CA THR A 144 -1.85 1.00 -16.54
C THR A 144 -0.37 0.89 -16.14
N LEU A 145 -0.04 -0.08 -15.28
CA LEU A 145 1.27 -0.33 -14.72
C LEU A 145 1.79 0.77 -13.78
N LEU A 146 0.93 1.68 -13.33
CA LEU A 146 1.28 2.72 -12.38
C LEU A 146 1.33 2.17 -10.97
N THR A 147 2.20 2.76 -10.14
CA THR A 147 2.41 2.35 -8.74
C THR A 147 1.79 3.38 -7.81
N PRO A 148 1.53 3.06 -6.52
CA PRO A 148 1.03 4.02 -5.53
C PRO A 148 1.88 5.30 -5.44
N ILE A 149 3.20 5.22 -5.66
CA ILE A 149 4.06 6.41 -5.71
C ILE A 149 3.64 7.38 -6.82
N ILE A 150 3.23 6.90 -7.99
CA ILE A 150 2.77 7.78 -9.09
C ILE A 150 1.53 8.57 -8.68
N TYR A 151 0.60 7.91 -7.95
CA TYR A 151 -0.56 8.57 -7.39
C TYR A 151 -0.16 9.59 -6.31
N ALA A 152 0.82 9.28 -5.46
CA ALA A 152 1.32 10.20 -4.44
C ALA A 152 2.05 11.43 -5.01
N ILE A 153 2.71 11.32 -6.17
CA ILE A 153 3.21 12.49 -6.92
C ILE A 153 2.04 13.45 -7.24
N GLY A 154 0.80 12.95 -7.29
CA GLY A 154 -0.51 13.66 -7.29
C GLY A 154 -0.55 14.89 -6.41
N LEU A 155 -0.17 14.69 -5.16
CA LEU A 155 -0.47 15.56 -4.03
C LEU A 155 0.30 16.88 -4.05
N ASP A 156 -0.26 17.93 -3.47
CA ASP A 156 0.49 19.17 -3.29
C ASP A 156 1.62 19.01 -2.26
N SER A 157 2.65 19.84 -2.39
CA SER A 157 3.72 19.92 -1.39
C SER A 157 3.16 20.45 -0.06
N PRO A 158 3.56 19.89 1.10
CA PRO A 158 4.60 18.84 1.28
C PRO A 158 4.05 17.40 1.27
N HIS A 159 2.75 17.21 1.05
CA HIS A 159 2.07 15.92 1.19
C HIS A 159 2.54 14.87 0.19
N ASP A 160 2.96 15.28 -1.01
CA ASP A 160 3.62 14.40 -1.98
C ASP A 160 4.83 13.71 -1.39
N TRP A 161 5.79 14.49 -0.90
CA TRP A 161 7.04 13.98 -0.35
C TRP A 161 6.82 13.16 0.91
N ASP A 162 5.94 13.61 1.81
CA ASP A 162 5.65 12.89 3.05
C ASP A 162 5.07 11.50 2.76
N THR A 163 4.14 11.41 1.81
CA THR A 163 3.53 10.15 1.38
C THR A 163 4.55 9.24 0.68
N ILE A 164 5.35 9.78 -0.25
CA ILE A 164 6.37 9.01 -0.97
C ILE A 164 7.45 8.51 -0.01
N LYS A 165 7.93 9.37 0.89
CA LYS A 165 8.90 9.00 1.93
C LYS A 165 8.34 7.90 2.82
N TYR A 166 7.04 7.92 3.10
CA TYR A 166 6.38 6.86 3.86
C TYR A 166 6.31 5.53 3.09
N LEU A 167 5.89 5.55 1.82
CA LEU A 167 5.89 4.35 0.95
C LEU A 167 7.29 3.74 0.81
N PHE A 168 8.31 4.59 0.67
CA PHE A 168 9.72 4.20 0.71
C PHE A 168 10.11 3.50 2.01
N ARG A 169 9.67 4.01 3.17
CA ARG A 169 9.90 3.35 4.48
C ARG A 169 9.24 1.98 4.55
N LEU A 170 8.10 1.82 3.89
CA LEU A 170 7.37 0.55 3.80
C LEU A 170 7.97 -0.43 2.78
N GLY A 171 8.96 -0.01 2.00
CA GLY A 171 9.74 -0.87 1.11
C GLY A 171 9.48 -0.66 -0.38
N ALA A 172 8.75 0.38 -0.78
CA ALA A 172 8.67 0.76 -2.18
C ALA A 172 10.05 1.09 -2.75
N SER A 173 10.33 0.61 -3.95
CA SER A 173 11.64 0.76 -4.59
C SER A 173 11.79 2.16 -5.24
N PRO A 174 12.77 2.97 -4.83
CA PRO A 174 13.03 4.27 -5.47
C PRO A 174 13.57 4.17 -6.90
N ALA A 175 14.10 3.00 -7.28
CA ALA A 175 14.66 2.73 -8.60
C ALA A 175 13.60 2.24 -9.61
N THR A 176 12.34 2.10 -9.17
CA THR A 176 11.25 1.66 -10.03
C THR A 176 11.05 2.64 -11.18
N LYS A 177 10.83 2.08 -12.37
CA LYS A 177 10.49 2.83 -13.57
C LYS A 177 9.07 2.54 -13.98
N ASN A 178 8.33 3.58 -14.35
CA ASN A 178 7.01 3.51 -14.94
C ASN A 178 7.14 3.85 -16.43
N LEU A 179 6.86 2.86 -17.28
CA LEU A 179 6.96 2.99 -18.74
C LEU A 179 8.30 3.57 -19.23
N GLY A 180 9.40 3.19 -18.55
CA GLY A 180 10.76 3.64 -18.87
C GLY A 180 11.21 4.91 -18.15
N TYR A 181 10.29 5.66 -17.53
CA TYR A 181 10.57 6.90 -16.82
C TYR A 181 10.74 6.67 -15.32
N THR A 182 11.65 7.42 -14.71
CA THR A 182 11.82 7.45 -13.24
C THR A 182 10.78 8.34 -12.56
N TYR A 183 10.54 8.13 -11.28
CA TYR A 183 9.67 9.02 -10.50
C TYR A 183 10.10 10.48 -10.57
N ALA A 184 11.41 10.77 -10.57
CA ALA A 184 11.92 12.13 -10.69
C ALA A 184 11.56 12.78 -12.03
N GLN A 185 11.64 12.04 -13.14
CA GLN A 185 11.22 12.55 -14.46
C GLN A 185 9.73 12.85 -14.48
N ILE A 186 8.91 11.98 -13.89
CA ILE A 186 7.45 12.16 -13.79
C ILE A 186 7.09 13.37 -12.92
N ALA A 187 7.81 13.60 -11.82
CA ALA A 187 7.64 14.79 -10.98
C ALA A 187 7.99 16.09 -11.72
N ARG A 188 9.04 16.09 -12.55
CA ARG A 188 9.43 17.29 -13.34
C ARG A 188 8.39 17.70 -14.35
N GLU A 189 7.76 16.74 -15.03
CA GLU A 189 6.70 17.02 -15.99
C GLU A 189 5.46 17.63 -15.33
N ARG A 190 5.37 17.58 -14.00
CA ARG A 190 4.34 18.26 -13.20
C ARG A 190 4.84 19.55 -12.54
N ASP A 191 5.96 20.08 -13.02
CA ASP A 191 6.64 21.25 -12.48
C ASP A 191 7.05 21.12 -11.00
N LYS A 192 7.26 19.89 -10.51
CA LYS A 192 7.66 19.60 -9.12
C LYS A 192 9.17 19.36 -9.00
N GLU A 193 9.97 20.37 -9.35
CA GLU A 193 11.43 20.24 -9.39
C GLU A 193 12.03 19.90 -8.01
N GLU A 194 11.52 20.48 -6.91
CA GLU A 194 11.99 20.14 -5.56
C GLU A 194 11.73 18.67 -5.20
N LEU A 195 10.56 18.14 -5.55
CA LEU A 195 10.24 16.73 -5.36
C LEU A 195 11.15 15.85 -6.22
N ALA A 196 11.36 16.23 -7.48
CA ALA A 196 12.25 15.51 -8.39
C ALA A 196 13.69 15.43 -7.86
N GLN A 197 14.22 16.52 -7.33
CA GLN A 197 15.55 16.54 -6.70
C GLN A 197 15.62 15.60 -5.50
N LYS A 198 14.60 15.62 -4.62
CA LYS A 198 14.51 14.67 -3.50
C LYS A 198 14.50 13.23 -4.00
N LEU A 199 13.65 12.89 -4.97
CA LEU A 199 13.57 11.54 -5.56
C LEU A 199 14.90 11.09 -6.17
N GLU A 200 15.65 11.98 -6.82
CA GLU A 200 16.96 11.66 -7.38
C GLU A 200 18.02 11.28 -6.34
N THR A 201 17.94 11.83 -5.13
CA THR A 201 18.85 11.42 -4.04
C THR A 201 18.67 9.94 -3.70
N TYR A 202 17.46 9.40 -3.86
CA TYR A 202 17.13 8.01 -3.55
C TYR A 202 17.26 7.05 -4.74
N LYS A 203 17.49 7.54 -5.98
CA LYS A 203 17.48 6.70 -7.20
C LYS A 203 18.49 5.55 -7.21
N ALA A 204 19.60 5.71 -6.48
CA ALA A 204 20.68 4.72 -6.37
C ALA A 204 20.55 3.82 -5.14
N TRP A 205 19.48 3.99 -4.35
CA TRP A 205 19.28 3.23 -3.13
C TRP A 205 18.91 1.78 -3.45
N VAL A 206 19.70 0.85 -2.90
CA VAL A 206 19.49 -0.60 -3.05
C VAL A 206 19.29 -1.18 -1.67
N GLY A 207 18.06 -1.55 -1.34
CA GLY A 207 17.67 -2.14 -0.06
C GLY A 207 16.45 -1.47 0.55
N PRO A 208 15.90 -2.00 1.65
CA PRO A 208 14.80 -1.34 2.34
C PRO A 208 15.31 -0.05 3.01
N LEU A 209 14.56 1.06 2.89
CA LEU A 209 14.82 2.33 3.60
C LEU A 209 14.46 2.24 5.10
N CYS A 210 14.13 1.04 5.57
CA CYS A 210 13.97 0.68 6.96
C CYS A 210 14.73 -0.61 7.25
N LYS A 211 15.35 -0.69 8.43
CA LYS A 211 15.90 -1.94 8.94
C LYS A 211 15.06 -2.37 10.13
N LYS A 212 14.23 -3.38 9.89
CA LYS A 212 13.45 -4.07 10.91
C LYS A 212 14.40 -4.91 11.79
N SER A 213 14.40 -4.62 13.09
CA SER A 213 15.23 -5.29 14.09
C SER A 213 14.34 -5.76 15.23
N VAL A 214 14.23 -7.06 15.46
CA VAL A 214 13.52 -7.61 16.63
C VAL A 214 14.48 -7.66 17.83
N TYR A 215 14.02 -7.15 18.97
CA TYR A 215 14.76 -7.17 20.24
C TYR A 215 13.88 -7.68 21.38
N CYS A 216 14.50 -8.28 22.40
CA CYS A 216 13.80 -8.72 23.61
C CYS A 216 13.72 -7.55 24.59
N VAL A 217 12.51 -7.18 25.00
CA VAL A 217 12.23 -6.01 25.86
C VAL A 217 12.31 -6.39 27.35
N GLU A 218 11.82 -7.59 27.71
CA GLU A 218 11.91 -8.13 29.07
C GLU A 218 12.23 -9.63 29.05
N TRP A 219 13.27 -10.00 29.79
CA TRP A 219 13.62 -11.39 30.11
C TRP A 219 13.38 -11.63 31.61
N LYS A 220 12.14 -11.98 32.00
CA LYS A 220 11.89 -12.41 33.39
C LYS A 220 12.25 -13.88 33.52
N SER A 221 13.13 -14.14 34.50
CA SER A 221 13.82 -15.40 34.83
C SER A 221 13.11 -16.70 34.38
N PRO A 222 13.84 -17.69 33.81
CA PRO A 222 13.29 -18.95 33.29
C PRO A 222 12.60 -19.84 34.34
N ARG A 223 12.57 -19.43 35.62
CA ARG A 223 11.89 -20.16 36.71
C ARG A 223 10.40 -19.83 36.83
N LYS A 224 9.88 -18.84 36.12
CA LYS A 224 8.44 -18.55 36.03
C LYS A 224 8.07 -18.45 34.54
N TYR A 225 7.11 -19.24 34.09
CA TYR A 225 6.64 -19.32 32.70
C TYR A 225 5.95 -18.02 32.26
N THR A 226 6.72 -16.94 32.10
CA THR A 226 6.26 -15.71 31.45
C THR A 226 6.85 -15.65 30.05
N LYS A 227 5.97 -15.61 29.03
CA LYS A 227 6.37 -15.46 27.62
C LYS A 227 7.29 -14.23 27.50
N PRO A 228 8.46 -14.34 26.84
CA PRO A 228 9.33 -13.20 26.64
C PRO A 228 8.60 -12.12 25.83
N ARG A 229 8.81 -10.86 26.20
CA ARG A 229 8.26 -9.73 25.45
C ARG A 229 9.27 -9.32 24.38
N PHE A 230 8.81 -9.24 23.14
CA PHE A 230 9.59 -8.76 22.01
C PHE A 230 9.09 -7.38 21.59
N GLY A 231 10.01 -6.58 21.07
CA GLY A 231 9.74 -5.32 20.42
C GLY A 231 10.34 -5.36 19.03
N VAL A 232 9.70 -4.66 18.09
CA VAL A 232 10.24 -4.43 16.76
C VAL A 232 10.78 -3.00 16.73
N ARG A 233 12.01 -2.85 16.25
CA ARG A 233 12.64 -1.55 16.02
C ARG A 233 12.78 -1.37 14.52
N TYR A 234 12.27 -0.27 14.01
CA TYR A 234 12.55 0.18 12.66
C TYR A 234 13.58 1.28 12.76
N THR A 235 14.80 1.01 12.31
CA THR A 235 15.79 2.08 12.12
C THR A 235 15.62 2.60 10.70
N HIS A 236 15.77 3.90 10.49
CA HIS A 236 15.75 4.52 9.16
C HIS A 236 17.01 5.37 8.97
N PRO A 237 17.60 5.40 7.77
CA PRO A 237 18.49 6.50 7.41
C PRO A 237 17.62 7.71 7.11
N GLU A 238 17.90 8.88 7.71
CA GLU A 238 17.16 10.11 7.38
C GLU A 238 17.38 10.50 5.91
N PHE A 239 18.58 10.22 5.39
CA PHE A 239 18.96 10.36 3.98
C PHE A 239 19.88 9.22 3.49
N PRO A 240 19.94 8.97 2.16
CA PRO A 240 20.97 8.13 1.57
C PRO A 240 22.34 8.66 2.00
N ASN A 241 23.12 7.82 2.69
CA ASN A 241 24.46 8.11 3.24
C ASN A 241 24.55 8.69 4.66
N GLU A 242 23.45 8.78 5.41
CA GLU A 242 23.50 9.10 6.84
C GLU A 242 23.55 7.85 7.73
N HIS A 243 24.01 8.02 8.97
CA HIS A 243 23.94 6.97 9.98
C HIS A 243 22.48 6.66 10.31
N TRP A 244 22.18 5.39 10.59
CA TRP A 244 20.85 4.97 11.01
C TRP A 244 20.52 5.65 12.34
N ASP A 245 19.60 6.61 12.34
CA ASP A 245 19.13 7.22 13.56
C ASP A 245 17.96 6.42 14.16
N ASP A 246 17.97 6.31 15.49
CA ASP A 246 17.06 5.49 16.30
C ASP A 246 15.71 6.22 16.49
N THR A 247 15.00 6.55 15.42
CA THR A 247 13.77 7.36 15.46
C THR A 247 12.52 6.58 15.05
N SER A 248 12.17 5.56 15.84
CA SER A 248 10.79 5.23 16.23
C SER A 248 10.72 3.86 16.92
N TYR A 249 9.85 3.77 17.94
CA TYR A 249 9.56 2.53 18.66
C TYR A 249 8.05 2.30 18.61
N GLN A 250 7.63 1.15 18.06
CA GLN A 250 6.28 0.64 18.30
C GLN A 250 6.37 -0.61 19.17
N LEU A 251 5.79 -0.52 20.36
CA LEU A 251 5.54 -1.66 21.25
C LEU A 251 4.24 -2.30 20.81
N VAL A 252 4.31 -3.28 19.91
CA VAL A 252 3.13 -4.09 19.57
C VAL A 252 3.02 -5.20 20.61
N LEU A 253 2.03 -5.09 21.50
CA LEU A 253 1.73 -6.06 22.54
C LEU A 253 0.75 -7.11 21.99
N GLY A 254 1.18 -8.38 21.99
CA GLY A 254 0.25 -9.51 21.90
C GLY A 254 -0.03 -10.06 20.50
N ASP A 255 0.71 -9.64 19.47
CA ASP A 255 0.55 -10.20 18.14
C ASP A 255 1.28 -11.56 18.02
N GLU A 256 0.50 -12.62 17.84
CA GLU A 256 0.97 -14.00 17.68
C GLU A 256 1.88 -14.14 16.44
N TYR A 257 1.63 -13.32 15.41
CA TYR A 257 2.44 -13.24 14.20
C TYR A 257 3.84 -12.66 14.49
N LEU A 258 3.91 -11.57 15.26
CA LEU A 258 5.20 -11.00 15.68
C LEU A 258 6.00 -11.95 16.56
N TRP A 259 5.33 -12.78 17.35
CA TRP A 259 5.98 -13.84 18.12
C TRP A 259 6.59 -14.94 17.22
N GLU A 260 5.86 -15.38 16.20
CA GLU A 260 6.35 -16.35 15.23
C GLU A 260 7.52 -15.79 14.41
N GLU A 261 7.39 -14.57 13.90
CA GLU A 261 8.43 -13.88 13.14
C GLU A 261 9.67 -13.62 14.02
N ALA A 262 9.49 -13.16 15.26
CA ALA A 262 10.57 -12.99 16.24
C ALA A 262 11.29 -14.31 16.52
N ASN A 263 10.55 -15.40 16.69
CA ASN A 263 11.12 -16.73 16.89
C ASN A 263 11.88 -17.22 15.65
N GLN A 264 11.36 -16.97 14.45
CA GLN A 264 12.01 -17.34 13.21
C GLN A 264 13.33 -16.58 13.05
N MET A 265 13.31 -15.26 13.20
CA MET A 265 14.51 -14.42 13.15
C MET A 265 15.54 -14.81 14.23
N TRP A 266 15.07 -15.17 15.43
CA TRP A 266 15.95 -15.65 16.50
C TRP A 266 16.62 -16.98 16.17
N LYS A 267 15.86 -17.95 15.62
CA LYS A 267 16.39 -19.24 15.15
C LYS A 267 17.44 -19.05 14.07
N GLU A 268 17.18 -18.19 13.09
CA GLU A 268 18.12 -17.87 12.01
C GLU A 268 19.40 -17.21 12.54
N ARG A 269 19.28 -16.23 13.44
CA ARG A 269 20.44 -15.57 14.05
C ARG A 269 21.26 -16.50 14.92
N HIS A 270 20.61 -17.43 15.64
CA HIS A 270 21.29 -18.48 16.39
C HIS A 270 21.97 -19.51 15.47
N ALA A 271 21.34 -19.88 14.35
CA ALA A 271 21.93 -20.74 13.33
C ALA A 271 23.20 -20.10 12.75
N LEU A 272 23.14 -18.82 12.36
CA LEU A 272 24.29 -18.02 11.89
C LEU A 272 25.40 -17.93 12.93
N ARG A 273 25.07 -17.71 14.21
CA ARG A 273 26.05 -17.70 15.30
C ARG A 273 26.71 -19.07 15.51
N ARG A 274 25.94 -20.17 15.40
CA ARG A 274 26.47 -21.54 15.47
C ARG A 274 27.37 -21.85 14.28
N LEU A 275 26.99 -21.43 13.08
CA LEU A 275 27.78 -21.57 11.86
C LEU A 275 29.11 -20.81 11.98
N ARG A 276 29.08 -19.53 12.39
CA ARG A 276 30.28 -18.72 12.63
C ARG A 276 31.21 -19.33 13.69
N LYS A 277 30.65 -19.92 14.75
CA LYS A 277 31.44 -20.65 15.76
C LYS A 277 32.05 -21.94 15.22
N ARG A 278 31.37 -22.69 14.35
CA ARG A 278 31.92 -23.87 13.67
C ARG A 278 33.05 -23.49 12.72
N VAL A 279 32.84 -22.49 11.86
CA VAL A 279 33.86 -21.97 10.94
C VAL A 279 35.11 -21.51 11.70
N ARG A 280 34.95 -20.77 12.80
CA ARG A 280 36.10 -20.36 13.63
C ARG A 280 36.83 -21.51 14.33
N ARG A 281 36.17 -22.65 14.53
CA ARG A 281 36.79 -23.85 15.11
C ARG A 281 37.54 -24.66 14.07
N THR A 282 37.00 -24.79 12.85
CA THR A 282 37.70 -25.48 11.74
C THR A 282 38.98 -24.74 11.33
N TYR A 283 38.96 -23.40 11.30
CA TYR A 283 40.18 -22.60 11.04
C TYR A 283 41.22 -22.63 12.19
N LYS A 284 40.86 -23.12 13.38
CA LYS A 284 41.79 -23.28 14.51
C LYS A 284 42.36 -24.69 14.62
N SER A 285 41.79 -25.67 13.93
CA SER A 285 42.28 -27.06 13.91
C SER A 285 43.23 -27.37 12.76
N ASP A 286 43.37 -26.45 11.79
CA ASP A 286 44.30 -26.55 10.64
C ASP A 286 45.58 -25.68 10.83
N LYS A 287 45.93 -25.35 12.08
CA LYS A 287 47.20 -24.74 12.49
C LYS A 287 47.83 -25.58 13.59
#